data_AF-X1AA66-F1
#
_entry.id   AF-X1AA66-F1
#
_cell.length_a   1.000
_cell.length_b   1.000
_cell.length_c   1.000
_cell.angle_alpha   90.00
_cell.angle_beta   90.00
_cell.angle_gamma   90.00
#
_symmetry.space_group_name_H-M   'P 1'
#
loop_
_entity.id
_entity.type
_entity.pdbx_description
1 polymer ?
#
loop_
_entity_poly.entity_id
_entity_poly.type
_entity_poly.pdbx_seq_one_letter_code
_entity_poly.pdbx_strand_id
1 'polypeptide(L)'
;MGLNDLIQENSKRSWEKLTSKALTNKDISKDLDELIKSGKLEDLIQTIKYLDKTNAISKDSLQKLKNALQNQIHNLDQLFNAAKTLGEAPNFNLDDIINNSLQNSSFEHNFNLANSLDQYYGTNLRTSLLDKFDQQKDDFKMNLSLESLTKSAFANKSWNSLFNQALQNAIEEAMHQNKKFEAFKSLSHQLQQLSNSCQNLHCSQKMAQNLPNLTASTLESCEAPSQLKNVTEFLRKIGLNPQSEDIEKIGKKLHMTEEDIYELIEPNYQLLKKLVDKNAADFQRLSNLMNQIKDQLNPERFRELIASALASNNREALGALGNFNLSEALKEAQQIGGKEAQDKMISCLSAGGGENLLKQWFMHRTELPENAKRKVKELAKKVLIE
;
A
#
# COMPACT_ATOMS: atom_id res chain seq x y z
N MET A 1 -26.23 -39.05 45.99
CA MET A 1 -25.61 -37.75 45.68
C MET A 1 -26.15 -37.27 44.36
N GLY A 2 -26.64 -36.03 44.29
CA GLY A 2 -27.04 -35.43 43.02
C GLY A 2 -25.81 -34.98 42.22
N LEU A 3 -25.99 -34.72 40.91
CA LEU A 3 -24.93 -34.21 40.04
C LEU A 3 -24.28 -32.93 40.59
N ASN A 4 -25.10 -32.04 41.18
CA ASN A 4 -24.64 -30.81 41.79
C ASN A 4 -23.72 -31.04 42.99
N ASP A 5 -24.01 -32.04 43.84
CA ASP A 5 -23.15 -32.39 44.98
C ASP A 5 -21.78 -32.91 44.51
N LEU A 6 -21.76 -33.74 43.46
CA LEU A 6 -20.53 -34.24 42.86
C LEU A 6 -19.66 -33.13 42.27
N ILE A 7 -20.27 -32.11 41.64
CA ILE A 7 -19.57 -30.93 41.12
C ILE A 7 -18.99 -30.10 42.27
N GLN A 8 -19.75 -29.93 43.36
CA GLN A 8 -19.28 -29.18 44.53
C GLN A 8 -18.04 -29.81 45.17
N GLU A 9 -17.98 -31.14 45.25
CA GLU A 9 -16.86 -31.85 45.85
C GLU A 9 -15.65 -31.93 44.91
N ASN A 10 -15.88 -32.23 43.63
CA ASN A 10 -14.80 -32.66 42.73
C ASN A 10 -14.33 -31.59 41.73
N SER A 11 -15.07 -30.50 41.51
CA SER A 11 -14.66 -29.49 40.53
C SER A 11 -13.40 -28.74 40.99
N LYS A 12 -12.47 -28.54 40.05
CA LYS A 12 -11.27 -27.72 40.26
C LYS A 12 -11.53 -26.22 40.07
N ARG A 13 -12.66 -25.84 39.46
CA ARG A 13 -12.98 -24.45 39.12
C ARG A 13 -13.93 -23.85 40.14
N SER A 14 -13.59 -22.68 40.65
CA SER A 14 -14.37 -22.02 41.70
C SER A 14 -15.78 -21.66 41.22
N TRP A 15 -15.93 -21.23 39.97
CA TRP A 15 -17.24 -20.85 39.43
C TRP A 15 -18.21 -22.04 39.29
N GLU A 16 -17.71 -23.25 38.97
CA GLU A 16 -18.54 -24.46 38.86
C GLU A 16 -19.08 -24.89 40.23
N LYS A 17 -18.22 -24.83 41.27
CA LYS A 17 -18.63 -25.09 42.65
C LYS A 17 -19.69 -24.09 43.11
N LEU A 18 -19.46 -22.81 42.86
CA LEU A 18 -20.34 -21.72 43.30
C LEU A 18 -21.70 -21.79 42.61
N THR A 19 -21.72 -21.93 41.29
CA THR A 19 -22.97 -22.06 40.50
C THR A 19 -23.76 -23.30 40.88
N SER A 20 -23.10 -24.43 41.15
CA SER A 20 -23.76 -25.63 41.66
C SER A 20 -24.40 -25.41 43.04
N LYS A 21 -23.71 -24.74 43.97
CA LYS A 21 -24.29 -24.37 45.28
C LYS A 21 -25.54 -23.51 45.11
N ALA A 22 -25.47 -22.50 44.24
CA ALA A 22 -26.57 -21.59 43.93
C ALA A 22 -27.82 -22.34 43.44
N LEU A 23 -27.65 -23.29 42.50
CA LEU A 23 -28.73 -24.11 41.95
C LEU A 23 -29.40 -25.02 43.00
N THR A 24 -28.73 -25.29 44.11
CA THR A 24 -29.27 -26.08 45.24
C THR A 24 -29.84 -25.21 46.38
N ASN A 25 -30.05 -23.91 46.15
CA ASN A 25 -30.52 -22.94 47.15
C ASN A 25 -29.65 -22.87 48.43
N LYS A 26 -28.35 -23.19 48.32
CA LYS A 26 -27.40 -22.96 49.42
C LYS A 26 -27.00 -21.49 49.45
N ASP A 27 -26.76 -20.94 50.65
CA ASP A 27 -26.22 -19.59 50.77
C ASP A 27 -24.79 -19.53 50.22
N ILE A 28 -24.61 -18.69 49.20
CA ILE A 28 -23.35 -18.46 48.50
C ILE A 28 -22.78 -17.06 48.75
N SER A 29 -23.37 -16.28 49.66
CA SER A 29 -22.99 -14.86 49.86
C SER A 29 -21.50 -14.70 50.20
N LYS A 30 -20.97 -15.57 51.07
CA LYS A 30 -19.53 -15.58 51.40
C LYS A 30 -18.66 -16.01 50.23
N ASP A 31 -19.08 -17.05 49.50
CA ASP A 31 -18.33 -17.55 48.33
C ASP A 31 -18.25 -16.48 47.23
N LEU A 32 -19.32 -15.69 47.04
CA LEU A 32 -19.35 -14.57 46.10
C LEU A 32 -18.41 -13.44 46.53
N ASP A 33 -18.42 -13.05 47.81
CA ASP A 33 -17.52 -12.03 48.34
C ASP A 33 -16.04 -12.44 48.22
N GLU A 34 -15.74 -13.72 48.48
CA GLU A 34 -14.39 -14.28 48.28
C GLU A 34 -13.98 -14.28 46.81
N LEU A 35 -14.89 -14.64 45.90
CA LEU A 35 -14.63 -14.60 44.46
C LEU A 35 -14.32 -13.17 44.00
N ILE A 36 -15.13 -12.19 44.41
CA ILE A 36 -14.90 -10.77 44.10
C ILE A 36 -13.53 -10.32 44.61
N LYS A 37 -13.18 -10.64 45.85
CA LYS A 37 -11.89 -10.26 46.46
C LYS A 37 -10.68 -10.96 45.82
N SER A 38 -10.87 -12.15 45.27
CA SER A 38 -9.79 -12.92 44.64
C SER A 38 -9.24 -12.27 43.36
N GLY A 39 -10.01 -11.38 42.72
CA GLY A 39 -9.63 -10.75 41.44
C GLY A 39 -9.55 -11.71 40.26
N LYS A 40 -10.10 -12.93 40.38
CA LYS A 40 -10.11 -13.93 39.31
C LYS A 40 -11.17 -13.60 38.27
N LEU A 41 -10.82 -12.73 37.33
CA LEU A 41 -11.71 -12.20 36.30
C LEU A 41 -12.49 -13.29 35.54
N GLU A 42 -11.81 -14.35 35.06
CA GLU A 42 -12.47 -15.41 34.30
C GLU A 42 -13.52 -16.17 35.14
N ASP A 43 -13.18 -16.51 36.39
CA ASP A 43 -14.12 -17.18 37.30
C ASP A 43 -15.32 -16.27 37.60
N LEU A 44 -15.11 -14.95 37.72
CA LEU A 44 -16.18 -13.97 37.92
C LEU A 44 -17.11 -13.88 36.69
N ILE A 45 -16.55 -13.78 35.49
CA ILE A 45 -17.31 -13.70 34.24
C ILE A 45 -18.15 -14.97 34.04
N GLN A 46 -17.57 -16.16 34.22
CA GLN A 46 -18.30 -17.42 34.09
C GLN A 46 -19.41 -17.54 35.16
N THR A 47 -19.11 -17.13 36.40
CA THR A 47 -20.12 -17.11 37.47
C THR A 47 -21.31 -16.23 37.09
N ILE A 48 -21.07 -15.01 36.61
CA ILE A 48 -22.14 -14.09 36.16
C ILE A 48 -22.96 -14.74 35.04
N LYS A 49 -22.30 -15.27 34.00
CA LYS A 49 -22.97 -15.91 32.86
C LYS A 49 -23.95 -17.01 33.27
N TYR A 50 -23.53 -17.90 34.17
CA TYR A 50 -24.34 -19.02 34.59
C TYR A 50 -25.47 -18.60 35.55
N LEU A 51 -25.18 -17.71 36.49
CA LEU A 51 -26.18 -17.25 37.46
C LEU A 51 -27.28 -16.41 36.79
N ASP A 52 -26.92 -15.59 35.79
CA ASP A 52 -27.89 -14.81 35.01
C ASP A 52 -28.83 -15.72 34.21
N LYS A 53 -28.28 -16.73 33.52
CA LYS A 53 -29.09 -17.68 32.73
C LYS A 53 -30.03 -18.56 33.56
N THR A 54 -29.65 -18.85 34.80
CA THR A 54 -30.39 -19.79 35.66
C THR A 54 -31.35 -19.10 36.62
N ASN A 55 -31.31 -17.76 36.74
CA ASN A 55 -32.06 -17.00 37.74
C ASN A 55 -31.88 -17.55 39.17
N ALA A 56 -30.72 -18.15 39.47
CA ALA A 56 -30.44 -18.82 40.74
C ALA A 56 -30.17 -17.83 41.90
N ILE A 57 -30.03 -16.54 41.61
CA ILE A 57 -29.82 -15.47 42.59
C ILE A 57 -30.76 -14.30 42.34
N SER A 58 -30.91 -13.42 43.34
CA SER A 58 -31.66 -12.17 43.18
C SER A 58 -30.98 -11.22 42.19
N LYS A 59 -31.78 -10.35 41.56
CA LYS A 59 -31.29 -9.31 40.66
C LYS A 59 -30.28 -8.36 41.33
N ASP A 60 -30.48 -8.05 42.61
CA ASP A 60 -29.56 -7.18 43.37
C ASP A 60 -28.18 -7.82 43.54
N SER A 61 -28.13 -9.12 43.84
CA SER A 61 -26.87 -9.86 43.94
C SER A 61 -26.17 -9.97 42.59
N LEU A 62 -26.92 -10.17 41.50
CA LEU A 62 -26.38 -10.16 40.15
C LEU A 62 -25.80 -8.77 39.79
N GLN A 63 -26.50 -7.70 40.16
CA GLN A 63 -26.02 -6.34 39.93
C GLN A 63 -24.74 -6.04 40.71
N LYS A 64 -24.61 -6.51 41.95
CA LYS A 64 -23.35 -6.42 42.71
C LYS A 64 -22.18 -7.10 41.97
N LEU A 65 -22.41 -8.27 41.37
CA LEU A 65 -21.40 -8.96 40.58
C LEU A 65 -21.05 -8.20 39.29
N LYS A 66 -22.05 -7.66 38.57
CA LYS A 66 -21.81 -6.82 37.38
C LYS A 66 -21.01 -5.56 37.73
N ASN A 67 -21.28 -4.93 38.87
CA ASN A 67 -20.49 -3.78 39.37
C ASN A 67 -19.07 -4.17 39.78
N ALA A 68 -18.88 -5.35 40.41
CA ALA A 68 -17.56 -5.86 40.74
C ALA A 68 -16.75 -6.17 39.47
N LEU A 69 -17.40 -6.74 38.44
CA LEU A 69 -16.78 -7.01 37.14
C LEU A 69 -16.29 -5.71 36.48
N GLN A 70 -17.11 -4.65 36.50
CA GLN A 70 -16.72 -3.33 35.97
C GLN A 70 -15.39 -2.84 36.55
N ASN A 71 -15.15 -3.06 37.84
CA ASN A 71 -13.94 -2.61 38.54
C ASN A 71 -12.71 -3.52 38.30
N GLN A 72 -12.90 -4.70 37.70
CA GLN A 72 -11.82 -5.66 37.39
C GLN A 72 -11.44 -5.68 35.92
N ILE A 73 -12.19 -4.98 35.06
CA ILE A 73 -11.85 -4.81 33.64
C ILE A 73 -10.98 -3.56 33.52
N HIS A 74 -9.73 -3.77 33.15
CA HIS A 74 -8.72 -2.73 33.07
C HIS A 74 -8.23 -2.45 31.66
N ASN A 75 -8.49 -3.30 30.66
CA ASN A 75 -8.05 -3.09 29.27
C ASN A 75 -9.01 -3.72 28.24
N LEU A 76 -8.74 -3.48 26.96
CA LEU A 76 -9.58 -3.92 25.84
C LEU A 76 -9.61 -5.46 25.70
N ASP A 77 -8.51 -6.16 25.99
CA ASP A 77 -8.49 -7.64 25.98
C ASP A 77 -9.45 -8.22 27.00
N GLN A 78 -9.40 -7.70 28.23
CA GLN A 78 -10.30 -8.11 29.31
C GLN A 78 -11.76 -7.77 29.00
N LEU A 79 -12.00 -6.57 28.46
CA LEU A 79 -13.34 -6.16 28.04
C LEU A 79 -13.88 -7.05 26.93
N PHE A 80 -13.07 -7.36 25.92
CA PHE A 80 -13.45 -8.24 24.82
C PHE A 80 -13.76 -9.65 25.31
N ASN A 81 -12.94 -10.22 26.18
CA ASN A 81 -13.18 -11.55 26.76
C ASN A 81 -14.46 -11.59 27.61
N ALA A 82 -14.70 -10.54 28.40
CA ALA A 82 -15.94 -10.41 29.17
C ALA A 82 -17.16 -10.30 28.24
N ALA A 83 -17.11 -9.42 27.25
CA ALA A 83 -18.20 -9.22 26.31
C ALA A 83 -18.52 -10.49 25.50
N LYS A 84 -17.49 -11.17 25.01
CA LYS A 84 -17.61 -12.45 24.30
C LYS A 84 -18.24 -13.54 25.14
N THR A 85 -17.90 -13.60 26.42
CA THR A 85 -18.39 -14.66 27.29
C THR A 85 -19.82 -14.42 27.74
N LEU A 86 -20.16 -13.16 28.06
CA LEU A 86 -21.50 -12.75 28.49
C LEU A 86 -22.49 -12.62 27.32
N GLY A 87 -22.00 -12.33 26.11
CA GLY A 87 -22.82 -12.05 24.93
C GLY A 87 -23.28 -10.59 24.84
N GLU A 88 -22.90 -9.76 25.81
CA GLU A 88 -23.14 -8.32 25.86
C GLU A 88 -21.90 -7.62 26.44
N ALA A 89 -21.65 -6.37 26.05
CA ALA A 89 -20.59 -5.59 26.69
C ALA A 89 -21.00 -5.26 28.13
N PRO A 90 -20.19 -5.65 29.15
CA PRO A 90 -20.46 -5.26 30.53
C PRO A 90 -20.29 -3.74 30.70
N ASN A 91 -20.72 -3.19 31.83
CA ASN A 91 -20.35 -1.81 32.18
C ASN A 91 -18.83 -1.71 32.38
N PHE A 92 -18.24 -0.60 31.94
CA PHE A 92 -16.81 -0.35 32.06
C PHE A 92 -16.49 1.14 32.24
N ASN A 93 -15.31 1.44 32.76
CA ASN A 93 -14.74 2.79 32.70
C ASN A 93 -13.95 2.95 31.40
N LEU A 94 -14.45 3.80 30.50
CA LEU A 94 -13.87 4.04 29.18
C LEU A 94 -12.44 4.56 29.26
N ASP A 95 -12.18 5.55 30.12
CA ASP A 95 -10.88 6.21 30.20
C ASP A 95 -9.82 5.26 30.73
N ASP A 96 -10.13 4.50 31.78
CA ASP A 96 -9.21 3.53 32.37
C ASP A 96 -8.84 2.45 31.35
N ILE A 97 -9.85 1.88 30.67
CA ILE A 97 -9.64 0.83 29.67
C ILE A 97 -8.75 1.32 28.54
N ILE A 98 -9.05 2.49 27.97
CA ILE A 98 -8.29 3.01 26.83
C ILE A 98 -6.85 3.30 27.29
N ASN A 99 -6.66 4.06 28.37
CA ASN A 99 -5.32 4.44 28.84
C ASN A 99 -4.43 3.23 29.11
N ASN A 100 -4.96 2.21 29.81
CA ASN A 100 -4.21 1.00 30.10
C ASN A 100 -3.94 0.17 28.84
N SER A 101 -4.86 0.14 27.88
CA SER A 101 -4.66 -0.60 26.63
C SER A 101 -3.54 0.02 25.77
N LEU A 102 -3.48 1.36 25.73
CA LEU A 102 -2.44 2.10 25.01
C LEU A 102 -1.03 1.84 25.55
N GLN A 103 -0.90 1.56 26.85
CA GLN A 103 0.40 1.28 27.48
C GLN A 103 0.89 -0.15 27.27
N ASN A 104 -0.02 -1.10 27.02
CA ASN A 104 0.27 -2.54 27.09
C ASN A 104 0.23 -3.25 25.74
N SER A 105 -0.24 -2.60 24.67
CA SER A 105 -0.47 -3.24 23.37
C SER A 105 -0.34 -2.28 22.20
N SER A 106 -0.13 -2.83 20.99
CA SER A 106 0.02 -2.02 19.78
C SER A 106 -1.28 -1.35 19.36
N PHE A 107 -1.16 -0.31 18.53
CA PHE A 107 -2.29 0.37 17.92
C PHE A 107 -3.21 -0.59 17.17
N GLU A 108 -2.66 -1.46 16.33
CA GLU A 108 -3.44 -2.39 15.51
C GLU A 108 -4.19 -3.40 16.36
N HIS A 109 -3.57 -3.93 17.42
CA HIS A 109 -4.24 -4.86 18.35
C HIS A 109 -5.42 -4.18 19.02
N ASN A 110 -5.19 -3.01 19.62
CA ASN A 110 -6.23 -2.23 20.29
C ASN A 110 -7.37 -1.83 19.33
N PHE A 111 -7.02 -1.42 18.11
CA PHE A 111 -8.01 -1.05 17.09
C PHE A 111 -8.85 -2.25 16.65
N ASN A 112 -8.25 -3.43 16.48
CA ASN A 112 -8.97 -4.66 16.11
C ASN A 112 -9.92 -5.12 17.22
N LEU A 113 -9.51 -5.02 18.49
CA LEU A 113 -10.37 -5.29 19.63
C LEU A 113 -11.53 -4.30 19.70
N ALA A 114 -11.25 -3.00 19.59
CA ALA A 114 -12.27 -1.96 19.55
C ALA A 114 -13.25 -2.15 18.38
N ASN A 115 -12.76 -2.52 17.21
CA ASN A 115 -13.59 -2.83 16.05
C ASN A 115 -14.52 -4.02 16.32
N SER A 116 -13.98 -5.09 16.92
CA SER A 116 -14.79 -6.26 17.28
C SER A 116 -15.83 -5.93 18.34
N LEU A 117 -15.48 -5.11 19.32
CA LEU A 117 -16.39 -4.68 20.37
C LEU A 117 -17.53 -3.81 19.80
N ASP A 118 -17.21 -2.87 18.91
CA ASP A 118 -18.19 -2.02 18.25
C ASP A 118 -19.13 -2.82 17.35
N GLN A 119 -18.59 -3.75 16.56
CA GLN A 119 -19.36 -4.55 15.60
C GLN A 119 -20.29 -5.55 16.27
N TYR A 120 -19.81 -6.28 17.29
CA TYR A 120 -20.56 -7.38 17.89
C TYR A 120 -21.36 -7.00 19.13
N TYR A 121 -20.94 -5.96 19.86
CA TYR A 121 -21.58 -5.57 21.13
C TYR A 121 -22.04 -4.10 21.15
N GLY A 122 -21.98 -3.40 20.02
CA GLY A 122 -22.56 -2.06 19.88
C GLY A 122 -21.85 -0.97 20.69
N THR A 123 -20.57 -1.16 21.02
CA THR A 123 -19.77 -0.13 21.67
C THR A 123 -19.39 1.00 20.68
N ASN A 124 -18.72 2.04 21.17
CA ASN A 124 -18.14 3.12 20.35
C ASN A 124 -16.66 3.37 20.69
N LEU A 125 -15.92 2.28 20.90
CA LEU A 125 -14.55 2.29 21.38
C LEU A 125 -13.56 2.74 20.31
N ARG A 126 -13.80 2.48 19.01
CA ARG A 126 -12.87 2.93 17.95
C ARG A 126 -12.74 4.45 17.94
N THR A 127 -13.85 5.16 18.07
CA THR A 127 -13.85 6.63 18.11
C THR A 127 -13.04 7.12 19.29
N SER A 128 -13.35 6.66 20.50
CA SER A 128 -12.66 7.08 21.72
C SER A 128 -11.17 6.69 21.72
N LEU A 129 -10.82 5.53 21.17
CA LEU A 129 -9.43 5.09 21.02
C LEU A 129 -8.66 6.05 20.11
N LEU A 130 -9.20 6.36 18.93
CA LEU A 130 -8.57 7.27 17.98
C LEU A 130 -8.46 8.70 18.51
N ASP A 131 -9.50 9.19 19.18
CA ASP A 131 -9.49 10.50 19.83
C ASP A 131 -8.37 10.57 20.87
N LYS A 132 -8.14 9.49 21.62
CA LYS A 132 -7.07 9.42 22.61
C LYS A 132 -5.67 9.38 21.98
N PHE A 133 -5.50 8.63 20.89
CA PHE A 133 -4.25 8.65 20.11
C PHE A 133 -3.95 10.05 19.56
N ASP A 134 -4.95 10.75 19.01
CA ASP A 134 -4.80 12.10 18.46
C ASP A 134 -4.48 13.14 19.55
N GLN A 135 -4.97 12.95 20.78
CA GLN A 135 -4.58 13.76 21.93
C GLN A 135 -3.14 13.51 22.41
N GLN A 136 -2.61 12.30 22.20
CA GLN A 136 -1.26 11.89 22.63
C GLN A 136 -0.23 11.94 21.50
N LYS A 137 -0.58 12.54 20.36
CA LYS A 137 0.22 12.52 19.14
C LYS A 137 1.61 13.18 19.22
N ASP A 138 1.84 14.01 20.24
CA ASP A 138 3.12 14.66 20.50
C ASP A 138 4.06 13.80 21.36
N ASP A 139 3.59 12.67 21.88
CA ASP A 139 4.41 11.73 22.64
C ASP A 139 5.25 10.88 21.66
N PHE A 140 6.58 10.98 21.76
CA PHE A 140 7.56 10.38 20.83
C PHE A 140 7.41 8.85 20.68
N LYS A 141 6.70 8.19 21.60
CA LYS A 141 6.40 6.76 21.56
C LYS A 141 5.29 6.38 20.56
N MET A 142 4.51 7.33 20.05
CA MET A 142 3.31 7.06 19.23
C MET A 142 3.46 7.52 17.76
N ASN A 143 4.59 7.20 17.12
CA ASN A 143 4.75 7.44 15.69
C ASN A 143 4.02 6.37 14.87
N LEU A 144 2.75 6.61 14.53
CA LEU A 144 1.93 5.72 13.73
C LEU A 144 2.35 5.78 12.25
N SER A 145 2.51 4.61 11.63
CA SER A 145 2.84 4.52 10.21
C SER A 145 1.62 4.76 9.31
N LEU A 146 1.86 5.25 8.09
CA LEU A 146 0.82 5.34 7.05
C LEU A 146 0.15 3.99 6.79
N GLU A 147 0.91 2.89 6.82
CA GLU A 147 0.39 1.54 6.61
C GLU A 147 -0.58 1.12 7.73
N SER A 148 -0.20 1.35 8.99
CA SER A 148 -1.03 1.06 10.17
C SER A 148 -2.37 1.79 10.13
N LEU A 149 -2.33 3.09 9.80
CA LEU A 149 -3.52 3.93 9.69
C LEU A 149 -4.40 3.56 8.49
N THR A 150 -3.79 3.09 7.40
CA THR A 150 -4.52 2.59 6.22
C THR A 150 -5.28 1.32 6.53
N LYS A 151 -4.64 0.35 7.23
CA LYS A 151 -5.28 -0.90 7.66
C LYS A 151 -6.37 -0.66 8.70
N SER A 152 -6.22 0.38 9.50
CA SER A 152 -7.15 0.77 10.57
C SER A 152 -8.01 1.98 10.17
N ALA A 153 -8.36 2.08 8.88
CA ALA A 153 -9.08 3.22 8.34
C ALA A 153 -10.48 3.38 8.96
N PHE A 154 -10.71 4.56 9.55
CA PHE A 154 -11.99 4.90 10.17
C PHE A 154 -12.39 6.33 9.80
N ALA A 155 -13.65 6.52 9.42
CA ALA A 155 -14.15 7.80 8.95
C ALA A 155 -14.50 8.73 10.13
N ASN A 156 -13.47 9.26 10.82
CA ASN A 156 -13.63 10.28 11.86
C ASN A 156 -12.55 11.38 11.77
N LYS A 157 -12.69 12.43 12.58
CA LYS A 157 -11.76 13.57 12.58
C LYS A 157 -10.37 13.18 13.09
N SER A 158 -10.28 12.38 14.14
CA SER A 158 -9.00 12.01 14.74
C SER A 158 -8.17 11.08 13.86
N TRP A 159 -8.78 10.13 13.15
CA TRP A 159 -8.08 9.35 12.13
C TRP A 159 -7.52 10.24 11.02
N ASN A 160 -8.30 11.22 10.52
CA ASN A 160 -7.80 12.15 9.51
C ASN A 160 -6.61 12.98 10.01
N SER A 161 -6.66 13.43 11.27
CA SER A 161 -5.57 14.16 11.92
C SER A 161 -4.31 13.30 12.01
N LEU A 162 -4.43 12.09 12.55
CA LEU A 162 -3.32 11.13 12.67
C LEU A 162 -2.73 10.77 11.30
N PHE A 163 -3.58 10.57 10.28
CA PHE A 163 -3.12 10.26 8.92
C PHE A 163 -2.34 11.42 8.30
N ASN A 164 -2.86 12.65 8.40
CA ASN A 164 -2.17 13.83 7.88
C ASN A 164 -0.84 14.06 8.58
N GLN A 165 -0.77 13.83 9.89
CA GLN A 165 0.48 13.94 10.64
C GLN A 165 1.48 12.86 10.23
N ALA A 166 1.05 11.60 10.10
CA ALA A 166 1.91 10.52 9.62
C ALA A 166 2.46 10.80 8.21
N LEU A 167 1.62 11.37 7.34
CA LEU A 167 2.04 11.81 6.00
C LEU A 167 3.06 12.95 6.08
N GLN A 168 2.82 13.95 6.92
CA GLN A 168 3.73 15.08 7.11
C GLN A 168 5.08 14.61 7.66
N ASN A 169 5.08 13.73 8.67
CA ASN A 169 6.30 13.12 9.22
C ASN A 169 7.08 12.37 8.13
N ALA A 170 6.40 11.60 7.28
CA ALA A 170 7.04 10.87 6.17
C ALA A 170 7.63 11.82 5.12
N ILE A 171 6.96 12.95 4.83
CA ILE A 171 7.47 14.00 3.94
C ILE A 171 8.71 14.66 4.54
N GLU A 172 8.69 15.00 5.83
CA GLU A 172 9.83 15.59 6.54
C GLU A 172 11.02 14.63 6.58
N GLU A 173 10.77 13.34 6.85
CA GLU A 173 11.80 12.31 6.78
C GLU A 173 12.42 12.24 5.38
N ALA A 174 11.61 12.24 4.32
CA ALA A 174 12.08 12.23 2.94
C ALA A 174 12.92 13.47 2.59
N MET A 175 12.57 14.64 3.14
CA MET A 175 13.31 15.89 2.93
C MET A 175 14.70 15.89 3.58
N HIS A 176 14.88 15.15 4.69
CA HIS A 176 16.14 15.05 5.41
C HIS A 176 17.08 13.95 4.88
N GLN A 177 16.63 13.13 3.92
CA GLN A 177 17.46 12.12 3.29
C GLN A 177 18.51 12.72 2.35
N ASN A 178 19.70 12.11 2.28
CA ASN A 178 20.78 12.52 1.37
C ASN A 178 20.36 12.49 -0.11
N LYS A 179 19.47 11.56 -0.48
CA LYS A 179 18.89 11.44 -1.84
C LYS A 179 17.39 11.72 -1.79
N LYS A 180 17.02 12.99 -1.63
CA LYS A 180 15.62 13.44 -1.48
C LYS A 180 14.70 12.88 -2.56
N PHE A 181 15.07 13.01 -3.84
CA PHE A 181 14.22 12.55 -4.95
C PHE A 181 13.95 11.04 -4.93
N GLU A 182 14.90 10.20 -4.49
CA GLU A 182 14.65 8.76 -4.32
C GLU A 182 13.74 8.47 -3.13
N ALA A 183 13.91 9.21 -2.02
CA ALA A 183 13.02 9.11 -0.87
C ALA A 183 11.58 9.48 -1.22
N PHE A 184 11.39 10.57 -1.98
CA PHE A 184 10.08 10.99 -2.47
C PHE A 184 9.47 10.02 -3.50
N LYS A 185 10.28 9.41 -4.38
CA LYS A 185 9.82 8.32 -5.26
C LYS A 185 9.31 7.13 -4.44
N SER A 186 10.05 6.73 -3.42
CA SER A 186 9.65 5.64 -2.52
C SER A 186 8.34 5.97 -1.80
N LEU A 187 8.22 7.19 -1.25
CA LEU A 187 7.00 7.64 -0.57
C LEU A 187 5.79 7.71 -1.52
N SER A 188 5.98 8.25 -2.73
CA SER A 188 4.93 8.30 -3.76
C SER A 188 4.44 6.90 -4.15
N HIS A 189 5.36 5.95 -4.32
CA HIS A 189 5.01 4.57 -4.61
C HIS A 189 4.30 3.88 -3.43
N GLN A 190 4.78 4.10 -2.20
CA GLN A 190 4.12 3.58 -1.01
C GLN A 190 2.68 4.11 -0.89
N LEU A 191 2.48 5.43 -1.04
CA LEU A 191 1.15 6.03 -0.93
C LEU A 191 0.22 5.54 -2.06
N GLN A 192 0.74 5.37 -3.27
CA GLN A 192 -0.02 4.81 -4.39
C GLN A 192 -0.41 3.34 -4.15
N GLN A 193 0.49 2.51 -3.62
CA GLN A 193 0.19 1.12 -3.25
C GLN A 193 -0.85 1.04 -2.12
N LEU A 194 -0.73 1.90 -1.11
CA LEU A 194 -1.70 1.99 -0.02
C LEU A 194 -3.07 2.45 -0.54
N SER A 195 -3.11 3.43 -1.45
CA SER A 195 -4.35 3.91 -2.07
C SER A 195 -5.08 2.80 -2.83
N ASN A 196 -4.34 1.98 -3.58
CA ASN A 196 -4.89 0.87 -4.35
C ASN A 196 -5.32 -0.34 -3.49
N SER A 197 -4.75 -0.50 -2.28
CA SER A 197 -5.05 -1.61 -1.37
C SER A 197 -6.01 -1.25 -0.23
N CYS A 198 -6.35 0.03 -0.06
CA CYS A 198 -7.26 0.46 1.00
C CYS A 198 -8.70 0.02 0.69
N GLN A 199 -9.24 -0.87 1.53
CA GLN A 199 -10.64 -1.33 1.42
C GLN A 199 -11.65 -0.24 1.79
N ASN A 200 -11.23 0.77 2.56
CA ASN A 200 -12.08 1.84 3.03
C ASN A 200 -12.12 3.01 2.03
N LEU A 201 -13.31 3.36 1.55
CA LEU A 201 -13.52 4.43 0.57
C LEU A 201 -13.08 5.82 1.08
N HIS A 202 -13.30 6.12 2.36
CA HIS A 202 -12.89 7.40 2.95
C HIS A 202 -11.36 7.54 2.96
N CYS A 203 -10.66 6.46 3.30
CA CYS A 203 -9.20 6.40 3.28
C CYS A 203 -8.63 6.57 1.88
N SER A 204 -9.15 5.82 0.89
CA SER A 204 -8.70 5.95 -0.50
C SER A 204 -8.94 7.36 -1.06
N GLN A 205 -10.09 7.98 -0.76
CA GLN A 205 -10.36 9.38 -1.12
C GLN A 205 -9.38 10.36 -0.46
N LYS A 206 -9.06 10.16 0.82
CA LYS A 206 -8.10 11.02 1.53
C LYS A 206 -6.69 10.90 0.98
N MET A 207 -6.26 9.72 0.59
CA MET A 207 -4.99 9.53 -0.12
C MET A 207 -5.00 10.21 -1.48
N ALA A 208 -6.06 10.01 -2.26
CA ALA A 208 -6.22 10.62 -3.59
C ALA A 208 -6.17 12.16 -3.55
N GLN A 209 -6.68 12.78 -2.47
CA GLN A 209 -6.58 14.24 -2.26
C GLN A 209 -5.14 14.72 -2.02
N ASN A 210 -4.28 13.87 -1.45
CA ASN A 210 -2.90 14.24 -1.12
C ASN A 210 -1.88 13.85 -2.20
N LEU A 211 -2.22 12.87 -3.06
CA LEU A 211 -1.34 12.41 -4.14
C LEU A 211 -0.86 13.53 -5.09
N PRO A 212 -1.71 14.49 -5.52
CA PRO A 212 -1.24 15.60 -6.37
C PRO A 212 -0.15 16.44 -5.69
N ASN A 213 -0.34 16.81 -4.42
CA ASN A 213 0.64 17.58 -3.67
C ASN A 213 1.95 16.79 -3.48
N LEU A 214 1.86 15.51 -3.15
CA LEU A 214 3.04 14.65 -3.02
C LEU A 214 3.77 14.49 -4.37
N THR A 215 3.02 14.39 -5.47
CA THR A 215 3.59 14.32 -6.83
C THR A 215 4.36 15.60 -7.15
N ALA A 216 3.80 16.77 -6.85
CA ALA A 216 4.48 18.05 -7.01
C ALA A 216 5.73 18.16 -6.11
N SER A 217 5.64 17.78 -4.84
CA SER A 217 6.80 17.74 -3.92
C SER A 217 7.89 16.79 -4.40
N THR A 218 7.51 15.67 -5.02
CA THR A 218 8.46 14.71 -5.61
C THR A 218 9.21 15.34 -6.78
N LEU A 219 8.55 16.12 -7.64
CA LEU A 219 9.24 16.90 -8.68
C LEU A 219 10.14 17.98 -8.06
N GLU A 220 9.65 18.72 -7.07
CA GLU A 220 10.39 19.80 -6.39
C GLU A 220 11.66 19.33 -5.68
N SER A 221 11.71 18.05 -5.29
CA SER A 221 12.88 17.43 -4.67
C SER A 221 14.05 17.16 -5.64
N CYS A 222 13.85 17.36 -6.95
CA CYS A 222 14.89 17.20 -7.97
C CYS A 222 15.87 18.37 -7.95
N GLU A 223 17.17 18.05 -7.98
CA GLU A 223 18.28 19.01 -7.99
C GLU A 223 19.05 19.02 -9.33
N ALA A 224 18.75 18.09 -10.24
CA ALA A 224 19.38 18.01 -11.57
C ALA A 224 18.39 17.59 -12.68
N PRO A 225 18.59 18.02 -13.95
CA PRO A 225 17.75 17.63 -15.08
C PRO A 225 17.53 16.12 -15.25
N SER A 226 18.58 15.32 -15.06
CA SER A 226 18.49 13.86 -15.15
C SER A 226 17.57 13.25 -14.09
N GLN A 227 17.52 13.86 -12.90
CA GLN A 227 16.61 13.45 -11.83
C GLN A 227 15.16 13.78 -12.19
N LEU A 228 14.89 14.98 -12.72
CA LEU A 228 13.53 15.35 -13.14
C LEU A 228 13.00 14.40 -14.23
N LYS A 229 13.84 14.05 -15.22
CA LYS A 229 13.48 13.05 -16.24
C LYS A 229 13.14 11.70 -15.60
N ASN A 230 14.03 11.19 -14.73
CA ASN A 230 13.84 9.91 -14.03
C ASN A 230 12.56 9.88 -13.16
N VAL A 231 12.32 10.94 -12.39
CA VAL A 231 11.16 11.06 -11.50
C VAL A 231 9.87 11.14 -12.30
N THR A 232 9.83 11.94 -13.37
CA THR A 232 8.65 12.08 -14.25
C THR A 232 8.28 10.74 -14.89
N GLU A 233 9.26 10.00 -15.41
CA GLU A 233 9.06 8.65 -15.97
C GLU A 233 8.56 7.66 -14.92
N PHE A 234 9.16 7.69 -13.72
CA PHE A 234 8.78 6.83 -12.62
C PHE A 234 7.34 7.06 -12.17
N LEU A 235 6.95 8.31 -11.95
CA LEU A 235 5.60 8.68 -11.52
C LEU A 235 4.56 8.17 -12.52
N ARG A 236 4.77 8.42 -13.82
CA ARG A 236 3.91 7.91 -14.89
C ARG A 236 3.81 6.39 -14.87
N LYS A 237 4.93 5.69 -14.69
CA LYS A 237 4.98 4.21 -14.64
C LYS A 237 4.13 3.64 -13.50
N ILE A 238 4.02 4.34 -12.37
CA ILE A 238 3.19 3.91 -11.23
C ILE A 238 1.74 4.45 -11.30
N GLY A 239 1.38 5.11 -12.40
CA GLY A 239 0.04 5.65 -12.64
C GLY A 239 -0.22 7.03 -12.03
N LEU A 240 0.82 7.72 -11.55
CA LEU A 240 0.74 9.10 -11.08
C LEU A 240 1.17 10.03 -12.21
N ASN A 241 0.24 10.84 -12.73
CA ASN A 241 0.53 11.76 -13.82
C ASN A 241 0.84 13.16 -13.26
N PRO A 242 2.09 13.63 -13.32
CA PRO A 242 2.43 14.97 -12.86
C PRO A 242 1.81 16.02 -13.79
N GLN A 243 1.46 17.18 -13.24
CA GLN A 243 0.92 18.29 -14.03
C GLN A 243 2.00 18.90 -14.90
N SER A 244 1.63 19.30 -16.12
CA SER A 244 2.55 19.92 -17.09
C SER A 244 3.19 21.21 -16.54
N GLU A 245 2.41 22.00 -15.80
CA GLU A 245 2.84 23.24 -15.16
C GLU A 245 3.95 23.00 -14.12
N ASP A 246 3.85 21.94 -13.33
CA ASP A 246 4.86 21.57 -12.34
C ASP A 246 6.17 21.13 -13.02
N ILE A 247 6.08 20.31 -14.07
CA ILE A 247 7.24 19.89 -14.87
C ILE A 247 7.92 21.11 -15.49
N GLU A 248 7.15 22.04 -16.06
CA GLU A 248 7.68 23.26 -16.67
C GLU A 248 8.41 24.15 -15.65
N LYS A 249 7.77 24.39 -14.50
CA LYS A 249 8.32 25.18 -13.40
C LYS A 249 9.66 24.62 -12.92
N ILE A 250 9.72 23.31 -12.67
CA ILE A 250 10.95 22.67 -12.16
C ILE A 250 12.00 22.53 -13.26
N GLY A 251 11.61 22.22 -14.50
CA GLY A 251 12.52 22.17 -15.64
C GLY A 251 13.24 23.49 -15.88
N LYS A 252 12.51 24.62 -15.81
CA LYS A 252 13.10 25.97 -15.91
C LYS A 252 14.04 26.26 -14.74
N LYS A 253 13.66 25.89 -13.51
CA LYS A 253 14.52 26.02 -12.31
C LYS A 253 15.83 25.24 -12.45
N LEU A 254 15.81 24.10 -13.14
CA LEU A 254 16.96 23.24 -13.38
C LEU A 254 17.73 23.60 -14.66
N HIS A 255 17.42 24.74 -15.30
CA HIS A 255 18.05 25.19 -16.55
C HIS A 255 17.96 24.19 -17.71
N MET A 256 16.88 23.42 -17.78
CA MET A 256 16.59 22.55 -18.92
C MET A 256 16.23 23.38 -20.15
N THR A 257 16.53 22.85 -21.34
CA THR A 257 16.08 23.49 -22.59
C THR A 257 14.56 23.38 -22.71
N GLU A 258 13.93 24.31 -23.42
CA GLU A 258 12.49 24.20 -23.71
C GLU A 258 12.16 22.87 -24.39
N GLU A 259 13.00 22.41 -25.32
CA GLU A 259 12.82 21.11 -25.99
C GLU A 259 12.80 19.93 -25.00
N ASP A 260 13.72 19.92 -24.02
CA ASP A 260 13.75 18.87 -22.98
C ASP A 260 12.55 18.94 -22.03
N ILE A 261 12.03 20.14 -21.76
CA ILE A 261 10.86 20.33 -20.90
C ILE A 261 9.59 19.88 -21.65
N TYR A 262 9.43 20.29 -22.90
CA TYR A 262 8.31 19.86 -23.73
C TYR A 262 8.31 18.35 -23.97
N GLU A 263 9.48 17.72 -24.11
CA GLU A 263 9.61 16.26 -24.14
C GLU A 263 9.01 15.60 -22.90
N LEU A 264 9.23 16.20 -21.72
CA LEU A 264 8.66 15.70 -20.49
C LEU A 264 7.16 15.97 -20.39
N ILE A 265 6.68 17.13 -20.83
CA ILE A 265 5.27 17.52 -20.73
C ILE A 265 4.39 16.73 -21.70
N GLU A 266 4.71 16.78 -22.98
CA GLU A 266 3.98 16.12 -24.07
C GLU A 266 4.97 15.34 -24.95
N PRO A 267 5.34 14.13 -24.53
CA PRO A 267 5.98 13.21 -25.45
C PRO A 267 5.01 13.02 -26.63
N ASN A 268 5.45 13.40 -27.83
CA ASN A 268 4.63 13.32 -29.03
C ASN A 268 5.44 12.80 -30.22
N TYR A 269 4.70 12.33 -31.23
CA TYR A 269 5.30 11.77 -32.44
C TYR A 269 6.27 12.72 -33.15
N GLN A 270 5.96 14.03 -33.20
CA GLN A 270 6.81 15.00 -33.93
C GLN A 270 8.17 15.16 -33.27
N LEU A 271 8.21 15.15 -31.94
CA LEU A 271 9.46 15.17 -31.20
C LEU A 271 10.29 13.91 -31.48
N LEU A 272 9.69 12.72 -31.38
CA LEU A 272 10.37 11.46 -31.67
C LEU A 272 10.95 11.48 -33.08
N LYS A 273 10.15 11.90 -34.07
CA LYS A 273 10.58 12.02 -35.46
C LYS A 273 11.77 12.96 -35.62
N LYS A 274 11.71 14.16 -35.01
CA LYS A 274 12.82 15.14 -35.06
C LYS A 274 14.11 14.58 -34.47
N LEU A 275 14.04 13.82 -33.37
CA LEU A 275 15.20 13.18 -32.74
C LEU A 275 15.80 12.09 -33.64
N VAL A 276 14.96 11.30 -34.30
CA VAL A 276 15.38 10.27 -35.27
C VAL A 276 16.03 10.90 -36.49
N ASP A 277 15.42 11.94 -37.06
CA ASP A 277 15.91 12.66 -38.24
C ASP A 277 17.27 13.31 -37.99
N LYS A 278 17.45 13.93 -36.81
CA LYS A 278 18.68 14.68 -36.45
C LYS A 278 19.77 13.82 -35.81
N ASN A 279 19.53 12.55 -35.55
CA ASN A 279 20.45 11.68 -34.80
C ASN A 279 20.87 12.31 -33.44
N ALA A 280 19.89 12.87 -32.72
CA ALA A 280 20.12 13.70 -31.54
C ALA A 280 19.74 13.02 -30.21
N ALA A 281 19.54 11.69 -30.21
CA ALA A 281 19.15 10.92 -29.04
C ALA A 281 19.76 9.52 -29.08
N ASP A 282 20.06 8.96 -27.91
CA ASP A 282 20.54 7.60 -27.75
C ASP A 282 19.39 6.56 -27.75
N PHE A 283 19.74 5.28 -27.79
CA PHE A 283 18.79 4.17 -27.77
C PHE A 283 17.79 4.28 -26.60
N GLN A 284 18.26 4.63 -25.41
CA GLN A 284 17.44 4.62 -24.20
C GLN A 284 16.38 5.72 -24.25
N ARG A 285 16.77 6.94 -24.65
CA ARG A 285 15.86 8.08 -24.80
C ARG A 285 14.81 7.79 -25.87
N LEU A 286 15.20 7.27 -27.03
CA LEU A 286 14.27 6.92 -28.11
C LEU A 286 13.30 5.81 -27.69
N SER A 287 13.79 4.77 -27.01
CA SER A 287 12.97 3.66 -26.51
C SER A 287 11.95 4.12 -25.47
N ASN A 288 12.36 4.98 -24.54
CA ASN A 288 11.45 5.54 -23.54
C ASN A 288 10.35 6.39 -24.20
N LEU A 289 10.73 7.28 -25.12
CA LEU A 289 9.78 8.14 -25.83
C LEU A 289 8.77 7.31 -26.64
N MET A 290 9.23 6.30 -27.39
CA MET A 290 8.35 5.38 -28.12
C MET A 290 7.36 4.64 -27.22
N ASN A 291 7.79 4.17 -26.05
CA ASN A 291 6.91 3.51 -25.09
C ASN A 291 5.86 4.47 -24.51
N GLN A 292 6.22 5.75 -24.28
CA GLN A 292 5.28 6.77 -23.80
C GLN A 292 4.23 7.15 -24.85
N ILE A 293 4.59 7.13 -26.14
CA ILE A 293 3.69 7.50 -27.23
C ILE A 293 3.17 6.30 -28.01
N LYS A 294 3.18 5.09 -27.43
CA LYS A 294 2.82 3.84 -28.11
C LYS A 294 1.48 3.94 -28.85
N ASP A 295 0.48 4.58 -28.24
CA ASP A 295 -0.85 4.75 -28.84
C ASP A 295 -0.87 5.74 -30.02
N GLN A 296 0.15 6.59 -30.14
CA GLN A 296 0.35 7.50 -31.27
C GLN A 296 1.15 6.86 -32.41
N LEU A 297 1.77 5.69 -32.22
CA LEU A 297 2.60 4.99 -33.20
C LEU A 297 1.76 4.00 -34.03
N ASN A 298 0.92 4.56 -34.90
CA ASN A 298 0.22 3.75 -35.91
C ASN A 298 1.21 3.18 -36.96
N PRO A 299 0.79 2.21 -37.80
CA PRO A 299 1.69 1.56 -38.76
C PRO A 299 2.37 2.55 -39.73
N GLU A 300 1.67 3.60 -40.16
CA GLU A 300 2.22 4.63 -41.06
C GLU A 300 3.34 5.43 -40.39
N ARG A 301 3.11 5.91 -39.17
CA ARG A 301 4.10 6.65 -38.37
C ARG A 301 5.30 5.79 -38.01
N PHE A 302 5.07 4.51 -37.72
CA PHE A 302 6.14 3.56 -37.43
C PHE A 302 7.01 3.32 -38.67
N ARG A 303 6.40 3.10 -39.85
CA ARG A 303 7.10 3.01 -41.14
C ARG A 303 7.89 4.28 -41.45
N GLU A 304 7.30 5.45 -41.20
CA GLU A 304 7.95 6.75 -41.40
C GLU A 304 9.21 6.90 -40.54
N LEU A 305 9.16 6.51 -39.26
CA LEU A 305 10.34 6.53 -38.38
C LEU A 305 11.45 5.58 -38.87
N ILE A 306 11.09 4.40 -39.38
CA ILE A 306 12.06 3.46 -39.96
C ILE A 306 12.70 4.06 -41.21
N ALA A 307 11.91 4.67 -42.09
CA ALA A 307 12.42 5.33 -43.29
C ALA A 307 13.39 6.47 -42.92
N SER A 308 13.01 7.32 -41.97
CA SER A 308 13.85 8.39 -41.42
C SER A 308 15.15 7.84 -40.83
N ALA A 309 15.08 6.82 -39.98
CA ALA A 309 16.26 6.24 -39.33
C ALA A 309 17.22 5.57 -40.32
N LEU A 310 16.69 4.92 -41.37
CA LEU A 310 17.49 4.33 -42.45
C LEU A 310 18.20 5.42 -43.26
N ALA A 311 17.49 6.51 -43.59
CA ALA A 311 17.99 7.64 -44.37
C ALA A 311 19.05 8.45 -43.61
N SER A 312 18.85 8.70 -42.31
CA SER A 312 19.81 9.40 -41.45
C SER A 312 20.94 8.52 -40.92
N ASN A 313 20.94 7.22 -41.26
CA ASN A 313 21.90 6.23 -40.74
C ASN A 313 21.95 6.19 -39.20
N ASN A 314 20.81 6.42 -38.55
CA ASN A 314 20.70 6.52 -37.10
C ASN A 314 20.61 5.12 -36.48
N ARG A 315 21.77 4.59 -36.07
CA ARG A 315 21.89 3.25 -35.44
C ARG A 315 21.07 3.13 -34.16
N GLU A 316 21.08 4.17 -33.32
CA GLU A 316 20.37 4.19 -32.05
C GLU A 316 18.85 4.07 -32.28
N ALA A 317 18.32 4.81 -33.26
CA ALA A 317 16.91 4.75 -33.64
C ALA A 317 16.52 3.41 -34.26
N LEU A 318 17.33 2.86 -35.17
CA LEU A 318 17.07 1.52 -35.74
C LEU A 318 17.05 0.45 -34.64
N GLY A 319 18.02 0.50 -33.73
CA GLY A 319 18.05 -0.39 -32.57
C GLY A 319 16.79 -0.25 -31.72
N ALA A 320 16.38 0.97 -31.39
CA ALA A 320 15.21 1.24 -30.56
C ALA A 320 13.91 0.77 -31.25
N LEU A 321 13.72 1.07 -32.54
CA LEU A 321 12.55 0.66 -33.33
C LEU A 321 12.45 -0.87 -33.43
N GLY A 322 13.58 -1.54 -33.66
CA GLY A 322 13.65 -3.00 -33.68
C GLY A 322 13.38 -3.64 -32.32
N ASN A 323 13.74 -2.97 -31.22
CA ASN A 323 13.44 -3.44 -29.86
C ASN A 323 12.02 -3.08 -29.39
N PHE A 324 11.32 -2.19 -30.10
CA PHE A 324 9.93 -1.84 -29.84
C PHE A 324 8.96 -2.85 -30.46
N ASN A 325 9.15 -3.19 -31.74
CA ASN A 325 8.40 -4.24 -32.43
C ASN A 325 9.27 -4.87 -33.53
N LEU A 326 9.91 -5.99 -33.21
CA LEU A 326 10.94 -6.61 -34.05
C LEU A 326 10.39 -7.10 -35.40
N SER A 327 9.23 -7.77 -35.38
CA SER A 327 8.61 -8.35 -36.57
C SER A 327 8.26 -7.27 -37.59
N GLU A 328 7.59 -6.23 -37.12
CA GLU A 328 7.14 -5.13 -37.97
C GLU A 328 8.31 -4.26 -38.44
N ALA A 329 9.30 -4.00 -37.57
CA ALA A 329 10.48 -3.24 -37.93
C ALA A 329 11.27 -3.90 -39.07
N LEU A 330 11.46 -5.23 -39.02
CA LEU A 330 12.17 -5.97 -40.05
C LEU A 330 11.37 -6.07 -41.37
N LYS A 331 10.04 -6.17 -41.26
CA LYS A 331 9.14 -6.19 -42.42
C LYS A 331 9.15 -4.84 -43.13
N GLU A 332 9.00 -3.74 -42.41
CA GLU A 332 8.97 -2.40 -42.99
C GLU A 332 10.35 -1.99 -43.53
N ALA A 333 11.45 -2.30 -42.82
CA ALA A 333 12.80 -2.08 -43.34
C ALA A 333 13.01 -2.81 -44.68
N GLN A 334 12.54 -4.05 -44.80
CA GLN A 334 12.60 -4.81 -46.05
C GLN A 334 11.75 -4.18 -47.17
N GLN A 335 10.57 -3.65 -46.85
CA GLN A 335 9.72 -2.98 -47.83
C GLN A 335 10.32 -1.65 -48.32
N ILE A 336 11.03 -0.93 -47.46
CA ILE A 336 11.60 0.39 -47.77
C ILE A 336 12.87 0.27 -48.61
N GLY A 337 13.83 -0.57 -48.19
CA GLY A 337 15.15 -0.64 -48.80
C GLY A 337 15.63 -2.05 -49.12
N GLY A 338 14.70 -3.02 -49.20
CA GLY A 338 15.02 -4.40 -49.54
C GLY A 338 15.86 -5.12 -48.48
N LYS A 339 16.61 -6.14 -48.91
CA LYS A 339 17.44 -6.96 -48.01
C LYS A 339 18.51 -6.16 -47.29
N GLU A 340 19.04 -5.12 -47.93
CA GLU A 340 20.09 -4.28 -47.35
C GLU A 340 19.58 -3.49 -46.14
N ALA A 341 18.41 -2.86 -46.25
CA ALA A 341 17.79 -2.15 -45.13
C ALA A 341 17.40 -3.11 -43.99
N GLN A 342 16.90 -4.31 -44.31
CA GLN A 342 16.63 -5.34 -43.30
C GLN A 342 17.91 -5.77 -42.58
N ASP A 343 19.01 -6.00 -43.29
CA ASP A 343 20.28 -6.39 -42.70
C ASP A 343 20.90 -5.29 -41.84
N LYS A 344 20.75 -4.03 -42.28
CA LYS A 344 21.14 -2.84 -41.51
C LYS A 344 20.35 -2.71 -40.22
N MET A 345 19.03 -2.93 -40.25
CA MET A 345 18.21 -2.97 -39.04
C MET A 345 18.71 -4.04 -38.07
N ILE A 346 18.96 -5.26 -38.58
CA ILE A 346 19.44 -6.39 -37.78
C ILE A 346 20.78 -6.07 -37.10
N SER A 347 21.73 -5.45 -37.80
CA SER A 347 23.03 -5.08 -37.21
C SER A 347 22.92 -3.98 -36.13
N CYS A 348 21.85 -3.18 -36.16
CA CYS A 348 21.58 -2.15 -35.16
C CYS A 348 20.87 -2.67 -33.92
N LEU A 349 20.32 -3.89 -33.92
CA LEU A 349 19.63 -4.49 -32.77
C LEU A 349 20.52 -4.63 -31.53
N SER A 350 21.84 -4.66 -31.72
CA SER A 350 22.83 -4.69 -30.64
C SER A 350 23.04 -3.33 -29.95
N ALA A 351 22.39 -2.25 -30.40
CA ALA A 351 22.50 -0.93 -29.77
C ALA A 351 21.77 -0.87 -28.41
N GLY A 352 20.85 -1.81 -28.15
CA GLY A 352 20.15 -1.94 -26.86
C GLY A 352 20.77 -2.97 -25.93
N GLY A 353 20.28 -3.01 -24.68
CA GLY A 353 20.65 -4.05 -23.71
C GLY A 353 20.28 -5.46 -24.21
N GLY A 354 21.18 -6.43 -24.01
CA GLY A 354 21.03 -7.79 -24.51
C GLY A 354 19.74 -8.50 -24.07
N GLU A 355 19.26 -8.20 -22.87
CA GLU A 355 17.99 -8.70 -22.33
C GLU A 355 16.78 -8.32 -23.20
N ASN A 356 16.74 -7.08 -23.72
CA ASN A 356 15.64 -6.62 -24.58
C ASN A 356 15.63 -7.36 -25.92
N LEU A 357 16.81 -7.57 -26.52
CA LEU A 357 16.93 -8.36 -27.75
C LEU A 357 16.43 -9.78 -27.54
N LEU A 358 16.78 -10.40 -26.42
CA LEU A 358 16.32 -11.75 -26.08
C LEU A 358 14.80 -11.80 -25.92
N LYS A 359 14.23 -10.84 -25.19
CA LYS A 359 12.77 -10.74 -25.01
C LYS A 359 12.05 -10.63 -26.36
N GLN A 360 12.50 -9.73 -27.22
CA GLN A 360 11.92 -9.51 -28.56
C GLN A 360 12.08 -10.72 -29.47
N TRP A 361 13.23 -11.40 -29.42
CA TRP A 361 13.44 -12.67 -30.11
C TRP A 361 12.45 -13.75 -29.65
N PHE A 362 12.27 -13.92 -28.34
CA PHE A 362 11.32 -14.90 -27.81
C PHE A 362 9.88 -14.60 -28.24
N MET A 363 9.49 -13.33 -28.28
CA MET A 363 8.15 -12.90 -28.68
C MET A 363 7.88 -13.09 -30.18
N HIS A 364 8.84 -12.75 -31.06
CA HIS A 364 8.56 -12.62 -32.49
C HIS A 364 9.19 -13.70 -33.39
N ARG A 365 10.05 -14.59 -32.89
CA ARG A 365 10.80 -15.60 -33.70
C ARG A 365 9.95 -16.46 -34.65
N THR A 366 8.67 -16.65 -34.37
CA THR A 366 7.75 -17.44 -35.20
C THR A 366 7.18 -16.66 -36.38
N GLU A 367 7.20 -15.33 -36.29
CA GLU A 367 6.67 -14.41 -37.31
C GLU A 367 7.76 -13.93 -38.28
N LEU A 368 9.03 -14.17 -37.94
CA LEU A 368 10.17 -13.72 -38.74
C LEU A 368 10.40 -14.62 -39.98
N PRO A 369 10.68 -14.03 -41.16
CA PRO A 369 11.15 -14.77 -42.33
C PRO A 369 12.45 -15.54 -42.02
N GLU A 370 12.60 -16.75 -42.57
CA GLU A 370 13.71 -17.67 -42.24
C GLU A 370 15.12 -17.11 -42.43
N ASN A 371 15.30 -16.12 -43.31
CA ASN A 371 16.58 -15.42 -43.46
C ASN A 371 16.86 -14.47 -42.29
N ALA A 372 15.91 -13.57 -41.99
CA ALA A 372 16.01 -12.64 -40.86
C ALA A 372 16.10 -13.39 -39.53
N LYS A 373 15.28 -14.45 -39.37
CA LYS A 373 15.26 -15.33 -38.20
C LYS A 373 16.62 -15.94 -37.91
N ARG A 374 17.35 -16.43 -38.92
CA ARG A 374 18.71 -16.97 -38.73
C ARG A 374 19.68 -15.89 -38.24
N LYS A 375 19.65 -14.70 -38.84
CA LYS A 375 20.57 -13.61 -38.45
C LYS A 375 20.30 -13.08 -37.05
N VAL A 376 19.02 -12.88 -36.69
CA VAL A 376 18.64 -12.46 -35.34
C VAL A 376 18.95 -13.55 -34.31
N LYS A 377 18.76 -14.84 -34.65
CA LYS A 377 19.15 -15.97 -33.78
C LYS A 377 20.63 -15.95 -33.46
N GLU A 378 21.49 -15.70 -34.44
CA GLU A 378 22.94 -15.64 -34.22
C GLU A 378 23.34 -14.44 -33.34
N LEU A 379 22.69 -13.28 -33.50
CA LEU A 379 22.88 -12.15 -32.59
C LEU A 379 22.44 -12.46 -31.17
N ALA A 380 21.25 -13.05 -31.00
CA ALA A 380 20.73 -13.46 -29.69
C ALA A 380 21.63 -14.50 -29.00
N LYS A 381 22.22 -15.44 -29.77
CA LYS A 381 23.19 -16.41 -29.23
C LYS A 381 24.46 -15.74 -28.72
N LYS A 382 25.02 -14.77 -29.47
CA LYS A 382 26.22 -14.05 -29.04
C LYS A 382 26.00 -13.35 -27.70
N VAL A 383 24.85 -12.68 -27.56
CA VAL A 383 24.42 -12.00 -26.32
C VAL A 383 24.22 -12.95 -25.13
N LEU A 384 24.01 -14.26 -25.34
CA LEU A 384 23.89 -15.25 -24.26
C LEU A 384 25.25 -15.86 -23.86
N ILE A 385 26.25 -15.77 -24.72
CA ILE A 385 27.57 -16.37 -24.53
C ILE A 385 28.55 -15.34 -23.94
N GLU A 386 28.42 -14.09 -24.36
CA GLU A 386 29.05 -12.90 -23.76
C GLU A 386 28.30 -12.47 -22.50
#